data_AF-A0A094VPA5-F1
#
_entry.id   AF-A0A094VPA5-F1
#
_cell.length_a   1.000
_cell.length_b   1.000
_cell.length_c   1.000
_cell.angle_alpha   90.00
_cell.angle_beta   90.00
_cell.angle_gamma   90.00
#
_symmetry.space_group_name_H-M   'P 1'
#
loop_
_entity.id
_entity.type
_entity.pdbx_description
1 polymer ?
#
loop_
_entity_poly.entity_id
_entity_poly.type
_entity_poly.pdbx_seq_one_letter_code
_entity_poly.pdbx_strand_id
1 'polypeptide(L)'
;MASISSLGVGSGLDLSSILDSLTAAQKATLTPISNQQSSFTAKLSAYGTLKSALTTFQTANTALSKADLFSATSTTSSTTAFSATTAGNAIAGKYTISVTHLAQAQTLTTRTTRDDTKTAIATSDSKLTIQQGGDKDPITIDISAANSSLSGIRDAINNAKAGVSASIINVGNGEYRLSVTSNDTGLDNAMTLSVSGDDALQSFMGYDASASSNGMEVSVAAQNAQLTVNNVAIENSSNTISDALENITLNLNDVTTGNQTLTITQDTSKAQTAIKDWVNAYNSLIDTFSSLTKYTAVDAGADSQSSSNGALLGDSTLRTIQTQLKSMLSNTVSSSSYKTLAQIGITTDPSDGKLELDADKLTAALKKDASGVGALIVGDGKKTGITTTIGSNLTSWLSTTGIIKAATDGVSKTLNKLTKDYNAASDRIDAQVARYKEQFTQLDVLMTSLNSTSSYLTQQFENNSNSK
;
A
#
# COMPACT_ATOMS: atom_id res chain seq x y z
N MET A 1 62.82 -30.28 -7.26
CA MET A 1 62.38 -30.15 -8.67
C MET A 1 62.28 -28.67 -8.97
N ALA A 2 63.16 -28.16 -9.82
CA ALA A 2 63.19 -26.74 -10.17
C ALA A 2 61.90 -26.37 -10.92
N SER A 3 61.21 -25.34 -10.44
CA SER A 3 60.14 -24.67 -11.17
C SER A 3 60.74 -24.01 -12.42
N ILE A 4 60.48 -24.56 -13.60
CA ILE A 4 60.82 -23.90 -14.87
C ILE A 4 59.87 -22.71 -15.02
N SER A 5 60.38 -21.49 -14.87
CA SER A 5 59.57 -20.25 -14.89
C SER A 5 59.28 -19.72 -16.30
N SER A 6 59.80 -20.35 -17.35
CA SER A 6 59.59 -19.93 -18.74
C SER A 6 59.53 -21.15 -19.65
N LEU A 7 58.35 -21.44 -20.22
CA LEU A 7 58.19 -22.45 -21.28
C LEU A 7 58.89 -21.94 -22.56
N GLY A 8 59.69 -22.79 -23.21
CA GLY A 8 60.24 -22.52 -24.55
C GLY A 8 61.71 -22.06 -24.59
N VAL A 9 62.34 -21.85 -23.43
CA VAL A 9 63.74 -21.38 -23.34
C VAL A 9 64.73 -22.47 -23.77
N GLY A 10 64.39 -23.75 -23.57
CA GLY A 10 65.26 -24.88 -23.90
C GLY A 10 65.11 -25.41 -25.34
N SER A 11 63.94 -25.22 -25.95
CA SER A 11 63.60 -25.67 -27.31
C SER A 11 63.80 -24.63 -28.41
N GLY A 12 63.75 -23.34 -28.09
CA GLY A 12 63.73 -22.25 -29.09
C GLY A 12 62.37 -22.07 -29.80
N LEU A 13 61.30 -22.68 -29.28
CA LEU A 13 59.93 -22.58 -29.81
C LEU A 13 59.08 -21.61 -28.96
N ASP A 14 58.21 -20.82 -29.60
CA ASP A 14 57.25 -19.92 -28.92
C ASP A 14 56.02 -20.70 -28.39
N LEU A 15 56.28 -21.61 -27.46
CA LEU A 15 55.25 -22.46 -26.86
C LEU A 15 54.28 -21.69 -25.97
N SER A 16 54.69 -20.52 -25.47
CA SER A 16 53.83 -19.64 -24.66
C SER A 16 52.71 -19.02 -25.51
N SER A 17 53.06 -18.40 -26.64
CA SER A 17 52.08 -17.80 -27.55
C SER A 17 51.10 -18.83 -28.13
N ILE A 18 51.58 -20.04 -28.43
CA ILE A 18 50.74 -21.15 -28.89
C ILE A 18 49.77 -21.58 -27.79
N LEU A 19 50.23 -21.70 -26.53
CA LEU A 19 49.36 -22.05 -25.40
C LEU A 19 48.30 -20.98 -25.15
N ASP A 20 48.66 -19.70 -25.25
CA ASP A 20 47.73 -18.59 -25.11
C ASP A 20 46.68 -18.58 -26.23
N SER A 21 47.10 -18.82 -27.47
CA SER A 21 46.21 -18.92 -28.62
C SER A 21 45.23 -20.09 -28.50
N LEU A 22 45.72 -21.26 -28.07
CA LEU A 22 44.86 -22.42 -27.80
C LEU A 22 43.90 -22.16 -26.65
N THR A 23 44.36 -21.51 -25.58
CA THR A 23 43.52 -21.13 -24.44
C THR A 23 42.42 -20.16 -24.87
N ALA A 24 42.74 -19.15 -25.68
CA ALA A 24 41.77 -18.20 -26.22
C ALA A 24 40.74 -18.90 -27.11
N ALA A 25 41.16 -19.80 -28.00
CA ALA A 25 40.27 -20.59 -28.84
C ALA A 25 39.33 -21.49 -28.01
N GLN A 26 39.85 -22.13 -26.97
CA GLN A 26 39.03 -22.94 -26.05
C GLN A 26 38.01 -22.07 -25.30
N LYS A 27 38.43 -20.91 -24.76
CA LYS A 27 37.53 -19.98 -24.07
C LYS A 27 36.47 -19.36 -24.97
N ALA A 28 36.73 -19.22 -26.27
CA ALA A 28 35.74 -18.72 -27.23
C ALA A 28 34.46 -19.58 -27.25
N THR A 29 34.56 -20.87 -26.91
CA THR A 29 33.41 -21.79 -26.81
C THR A 29 32.43 -21.46 -25.67
N LEU A 30 32.83 -20.63 -24.70
CA LEU A 30 31.97 -20.14 -23.62
C LEU A 30 31.07 -18.98 -24.06
N THR A 31 31.44 -18.26 -25.13
CA THR A 31 30.73 -17.07 -25.62
C THR A 31 29.26 -17.32 -25.92
N PRO A 32 28.85 -18.42 -26.60
CA PRO A 32 27.44 -18.69 -26.85
C PRO A 32 26.62 -18.88 -25.57
N ILE A 33 27.19 -19.53 -24.55
CA ILE A 33 26.53 -19.74 -23.25
C ILE A 33 26.37 -18.39 -22.52
N SER A 34 27.43 -17.57 -22.50
CA SER A 34 27.40 -16.23 -21.92
C SER A 34 26.37 -15.30 -22.60
N ASN A 35 26.28 -15.38 -23.94
CA ASN A 35 25.27 -14.64 -24.70
C ASN A 35 23.84 -15.09 -24.34
N GLN A 36 23.62 -16.40 -24.17
CA GLN A 36 22.34 -16.92 -23.70
C GLN A 36 22.03 -16.45 -22.27
N GLN A 37 22.99 -16.51 -21.35
CA GLN A 37 22.81 -16.01 -19.97
C GLN A 37 22.43 -14.52 -19.98
N SER A 38 23.09 -13.71 -20.80
CA SER A 38 22.78 -12.28 -20.96
C SER A 38 21.35 -12.06 -21.47
N SER A 39 20.93 -12.83 -22.48
CA SER A 39 19.57 -12.79 -23.02
C SER A 39 18.50 -13.17 -21.99
N PHE A 40 18.70 -14.28 -21.25
CA PHE A 40 17.75 -14.70 -20.20
C PHE A 40 17.74 -13.75 -19.00
N THR A 41 18.87 -13.12 -18.67
CA THR A 41 18.93 -12.08 -17.64
C THR A 41 18.12 -10.85 -18.06
N ALA A 42 18.29 -10.37 -19.29
CA ALA A 42 17.47 -9.30 -19.85
C ALA A 42 15.98 -9.66 -19.85
N LYS A 43 15.64 -10.92 -20.18
CA LYS A 43 14.26 -11.43 -20.14
C LYS A 43 13.68 -11.40 -18.73
N LEU A 44 14.46 -11.76 -17.71
CA LEU A 44 14.04 -11.71 -16.31
C LEU A 44 13.78 -10.27 -15.85
N SER A 45 14.69 -9.33 -16.18
CA SER A 45 14.49 -7.91 -15.91
C SER A 45 13.25 -7.35 -16.60
N ALA A 46 13.01 -7.75 -17.85
CA ALA A 46 11.83 -7.35 -18.61
C ALA A 46 10.51 -7.86 -17.99
N TYR A 47 10.48 -9.08 -17.46
CA TYR A 47 9.34 -9.55 -16.66
C TYR A 47 9.16 -8.74 -15.37
N GLY A 48 10.25 -8.30 -14.75
CA GLY A 48 10.21 -7.34 -13.63
C GLY A 48 9.49 -6.05 -14.02
N THR A 49 9.88 -5.43 -15.13
CA THR A 49 9.22 -4.23 -15.68
C THR A 49 7.75 -4.48 -16.00
N LEU A 50 7.42 -5.59 -16.66
CA LEU A 50 6.05 -5.98 -16.97
C LEU A 50 5.21 -6.12 -15.70
N LYS A 51 5.73 -6.81 -14.68
CA LYS A 51 5.05 -7.01 -13.39
C LYS A 51 4.78 -5.67 -12.71
N SER A 52 5.76 -4.77 -12.69
CA SER A 52 5.59 -3.43 -12.12
C SER A 52 4.51 -2.63 -12.85
N ALA A 53 4.52 -2.62 -14.20
CA ALA A 53 3.52 -1.90 -14.99
C ALA A 53 2.08 -2.45 -14.76
N LEU A 54 1.93 -3.78 -14.69
CA LEU A 54 0.65 -4.41 -14.37
C LEU A 54 0.18 -4.11 -12.96
N THR A 55 1.09 -4.01 -11.99
CA THR A 55 0.77 -3.64 -10.60
C THR A 55 0.32 -2.18 -10.50
N THR A 56 0.97 -1.27 -11.24
CA THR A 56 0.54 0.13 -11.36
C THR A 56 -0.88 0.22 -11.93
N PHE A 57 -1.15 -0.51 -13.01
CA PHE A 57 -2.49 -0.57 -13.59
C PHE A 57 -3.51 -1.20 -12.65
N GLN A 58 -3.15 -2.27 -11.91
CA GLN A 58 -4.00 -2.89 -10.89
C GLN A 58 -4.39 -1.91 -9.79
N THR A 59 -3.46 -1.05 -9.36
CA THR A 59 -3.73 0.00 -8.38
C THR A 59 -4.78 0.99 -8.89
N ALA A 60 -4.61 1.50 -10.11
CA ALA A 60 -5.58 2.41 -10.73
C ALA A 60 -6.95 1.73 -10.94
N ASN A 61 -6.96 0.45 -11.35
CA ASN A 61 -8.18 -0.34 -11.50
C ASN A 61 -8.92 -0.53 -10.17
N THR A 62 -8.19 -0.77 -9.08
CA THR A 62 -8.75 -0.90 -7.73
C THR A 62 -9.30 0.42 -7.21
N ALA A 63 -8.65 1.55 -7.54
CA ALA A 63 -9.16 2.86 -7.20
C ALA A 63 -10.49 3.16 -7.91
N LEU A 64 -10.61 2.79 -9.19
CA LEU A 64 -11.82 2.99 -10.00
C LEU A 64 -12.94 1.99 -9.67
N SER A 65 -12.63 0.83 -9.10
CA SER A 65 -13.62 -0.23 -8.80
C SER A 65 -14.51 0.06 -7.58
N LYS A 66 -14.54 1.31 -7.08
CA LYS A 66 -15.34 1.72 -5.91
C LYS A 66 -16.70 2.26 -6.36
N ALA A 67 -17.78 1.59 -5.95
CA ALA A 67 -19.15 2.00 -6.29
C ALA A 67 -19.47 3.43 -5.81
N ASP A 68 -18.96 3.81 -4.65
CA ASP A 68 -19.17 5.14 -4.02
C ASP A 68 -18.70 6.31 -4.89
N LEU A 69 -17.78 6.08 -5.85
CA LEU A 69 -17.38 7.11 -6.81
C LEU A 69 -18.55 7.58 -7.68
N PHE A 70 -19.47 6.67 -7.99
CA PHE A 70 -20.61 6.90 -8.89
C PHE A 70 -21.89 7.33 -8.15
N SER A 71 -21.88 7.24 -6.82
CA SER A 71 -22.92 7.78 -5.93
C SER A 71 -22.40 8.91 -5.03
N ALA A 72 -21.22 9.46 -5.37
CA ALA A 72 -20.58 10.51 -4.60
C ALA A 72 -21.40 11.80 -4.63
N THR A 73 -21.43 12.47 -3.49
CA THR A 73 -22.02 13.79 -3.32
C THR A 73 -21.03 14.75 -2.68
N SER A 74 -21.24 16.03 -2.92
CA SER A 74 -20.60 17.14 -2.23
C SER A 74 -21.63 17.91 -1.42
N THR A 75 -21.17 18.57 -0.37
CA THR A 75 -22.01 19.33 0.55
C THR A 75 -21.62 20.80 0.52
N THR A 76 -22.59 21.69 0.73
CA THR A 76 -22.37 23.12 0.94
C THR A 76 -23.32 23.60 2.02
N SER A 77 -22.79 24.17 3.08
CA SER A 77 -23.55 24.80 4.15
C SER A 77 -23.66 26.31 3.90
N SER A 78 -24.80 26.91 4.24
CA SER A 78 -24.97 28.38 4.22
C SER A 78 -24.36 29.08 5.44
N THR A 79 -23.86 28.33 6.42
CA THR A 79 -23.35 28.86 7.70
C THR A 79 -22.15 28.07 8.21
N THR A 80 -21.34 28.66 9.09
CA THR A 80 -20.28 27.97 9.84
C THR A 80 -20.82 27.20 11.05
N ALA A 81 -22.07 27.46 11.46
CA ALA A 81 -22.72 26.83 12.62
C ALA A 81 -22.87 25.31 12.48
N PHE A 82 -22.83 24.77 11.25
CA PHE A 82 -22.73 23.34 11.01
C PHE A 82 -22.02 23.05 9.68
N SER A 83 -21.46 21.84 9.57
CA SER A 83 -20.93 21.27 8.34
C SER A 83 -21.42 19.84 8.17
N ALA A 84 -21.33 19.27 6.98
CA ALA A 84 -21.72 17.89 6.75
C ALA A 84 -20.77 17.18 5.79
N THR A 85 -20.56 15.89 6.02
CA THR A 85 -19.93 14.97 5.09
C THR A 85 -20.92 13.89 4.69
N THR A 86 -20.74 13.32 3.51
CA THR A 86 -21.65 12.30 2.97
C THR A 86 -20.89 11.03 2.62
N ALA A 87 -21.48 9.89 2.93
CA ALA A 87 -21.10 8.61 2.35
C ALA A 87 -21.71 8.46 0.94
N GLY A 88 -21.45 7.33 0.28
CA GLY A 88 -22.13 6.99 -0.96
C GLY A 88 -23.66 6.97 -0.77
N ASN A 89 -24.39 7.32 -1.82
CA ASN A 89 -25.86 7.21 -1.87
C ASN A 89 -26.63 8.21 -0.98
N ALA A 90 -25.98 9.28 -0.51
CA ALA A 90 -26.70 10.39 0.10
C ALA A 90 -27.67 11.03 -0.92
N ILE A 91 -28.88 11.36 -0.45
CA ILE A 91 -29.92 11.92 -1.31
C ILE A 91 -29.62 13.39 -1.59
N ALA A 92 -29.40 13.73 -2.85
CA ALA A 92 -29.20 15.11 -3.29
C ALA A 92 -30.44 15.97 -3.02
N GLY A 93 -30.22 17.20 -2.56
CA GLY A 93 -31.32 18.09 -2.19
C GLY A 93 -30.86 19.27 -1.34
N LYS A 94 -31.81 20.16 -1.05
CA LYS A 94 -31.64 21.23 -0.06
C LYS A 94 -32.34 20.83 1.22
N TYR A 95 -31.56 20.75 2.30
CA TYR A 95 -32.02 20.44 3.64
C TYR A 95 -32.03 21.73 4.45
N THR A 96 -33.21 22.13 4.93
CA THR A 96 -33.32 23.28 5.84
C THR A 96 -32.97 22.80 7.24
N ILE A 97 -31.97 23.42 7.86
CA ILE A 97 -31.46 23.01 9.17
C ILE A 97 -31.56 24.18 10.14
N SER A 98 -32.13 23.93 11.31
CA SER A 98 -32.08 24.85 12.44
C SER A 98 -31.57 24.11 13.67
N VAL A 99 -30.52 24.63 14.29
CA VAL A 99 -29.92 24.10 15.52
C VAL A 99 -30.29 25.05 16.64
N THR A 100 -30.92 24.54 17.69
CA THR A 100 -31.34 25.33 18.86
C THR A 100 -30.46 25.08 20.09
N HIS A 101 -29.94 23.85 20.25
CA HIS A 101 -29.02 23.50 21.33
C HIS A 101 -27.92 22.56 20.82
N LEU A 102 -26.70 22.73 21.34
CA LEU A 102 -25.59 21.80 21.13
C LEU A 102 -25.56 20.75 22.22
N ALA A 103 -25.10 19.54 21.93
CA ALA A 103 -24.85 18.55 22.96
C ALA A 103 -23.73 19.03 23.91
N GLN A 104 -23.90 18.84 25.22
CA GLN A 104 -22.88 19.10 26.24
C GLN A 104 -22.65 17.87 27.10
N ALA A 105 -21.41 17.69 27.54
CA ALA A 105 -21.01 16.68 28.50
C ALA A 105 -21.23 17.20 29.91
N GLN A 106 -21.73 16.36 30.81
CA GLN A 106 -21.91 16.77 32.20
C GLN A 106 -20.55 16.95 32.85
N THR A 107 -20.37 18.06 33.56
CA THR A 107 -19.21 18.27 34.43
C THR A 107 -19.70 18.48 35.86
N LEU A 108 -19.24 17.61 36.75
CA LEU A 108 -19.45 17.67 38.19
C LEU A 108 -18.16 18.15 38.85
N THR A 109 -18.26 19.14 39.74
CA THR A 109 -17.11 19.66 40.47
C THR A 109 -17.42 19.68 41.96
N THR A 110 -16.47 19.37 42.83
CA THR A 110 -16.70 19.37 44.28
C THR A 110 -17.06 20.76 44.76
N ARG A 111 -18.08 20.90 45.62
CA ARG A 111 -18.56 22.19 46.16
C ARG A 111 -17.57 22.84 47.10
N THR A 112 -16.84 22.02 47.85
CA THR A 112 -15.80 22.46 48.79
C THR A 112 -14.41 22.27 48.17
N THR A 113 -13.46 23.05 48.66
CA THR A 113 -12.05 22.97 48.28
C THR A 113 -11.25 22.17 49.31
N ARG A 114 -10.07 21.70 48.91
CA ARG A 114 -9.03 21.17 49.81
C ARG A 114 -7.77 22.02 49.71
N ASP A 115 -7.00 22.04 50.79
CA ASP A 115 -5.72 22.76 50.95
C ASP A 115 -4.54 22.08 50.24
N ASP A 116 -4.64 20.77 49.97
CA ASP A 116 -3.68 20.03 49.17
C ASP A 116 -4.34 18.91 48.33
N THR A 117 -3.52 18.21 47.53
CA THR A 117 -3.99 17.09 46.69
C THR A 117 -3.53 15.71 47.15
N LYS A 118 -2.77 15.61 48.25
CA LYS A 118 -2.08 14.40 48.70
C LYS A 118 -2.68 13.81 49.98
N THR A 119 -3.35 14.62 50.78
CA THR A 119 -3.97 14.23 52.04
C THR A 119 -5.25 13.44 51.78
N ALA A 120 -5.38 12.31 52.47
CA ALA A 120 -6.55 11.46 52.37
C ALA A 120 -7.83 12.19 52.83
N ILE A 121 -8.93 11.93 52.15
CA ILE A 121 -10.27 12.42 52.52
C ILE A 121 -10.97 11.37 53.39
N ALA A 122 -11.00 10.11 52.94
CA ALA A 122 -11.55 8.99 53.68
C ALA A 122 -10.56 8.50 54.75
N THR A 123 -11.12 7.96 55.84
CA THR A 123 -10.38 7.26 56.88
C THR A 123 -10.55 5.74 56.82
N SER A 124 -11.50 5.27 56.00
CA SER A 124 -11.78 3.85 55.75
C SER A 124 -11.69 3.51 54.26
N ASP A 125 -11.49 2.24 53.95
CA ASP A 125 -11.62 1.75 52.58
C ASP A 125 -13.06 1.91 52.10
N SER A 126 -13.23 2.31 50.86
CA SER A 126 -14.53 2.67 50.29
C SER A 126 -14.64 2.23 48.84
N LYS A 127 -15.86 2.30 48.31
CA LYS A 127 -16.16 1.99 46.92
C LYS A 127 -16.89 3.17 46.30
N LEU A 128 -16.30 3.74 45.26
CA LEU A 128 -16.93 4.73 44.40
C LEU A 128 -17.67 4.00 43.28
N THR A 129 -18.98 4.18 43.17
CA THR A 129 -19.79 3.71 42.05
C THR A 129 -20.17 4.88 41.16
N ILE A 130 -19.84 4.75 39.88
CA ILE A 130 -20.18 5.68 38.81
C ILE A 130 -21.27 5.02 37.97
N GLN A 131 -22.44 5.62 37.94
CA GLN A 131 -23.57 5.17 37.12
C GLN A 131 -23.88 6.24 36.08
N GLN A 132 -23.75 5.91 34.79
CA GLN A 132 -24.20 6.78 33.71
C GLN A 132 -25.64 6.43 33.28
N GLY A 133 -26.34 7.33 32.60
CA GLY A 133 -27.66 7.07 32.03
C GLY A 133 -27.65 6.11 30.82
N GLY A 134 -28.82 5.97 30.18
CA GLY A 134 -28.97 5.23 28.91
C GLY A 134 -28.63 3.74 29.01
N ASP A 135 -29.15 3.05 30.04
CA ASP A 135 -28.99 1.61 30.26
C ASP A 135 -27.52 1.11 30.34
N LYS A 136 -26.58 1.98 30.71
CA LYS A 136 -25.18 1.60 30.94
C LYS A 136 -25.02 0.89 32.28
N ASP A 137 -24.16 -0.13 32.35
CA ASP A 137 -23.83 -0.80 33.60
C ASP A 137 -23.04 0.12 34.56
N PRO A 138 -23.29 0.07 35.88
CA PRO A 138 -22.50 0.81 36.86
C PRO A 138 -21.06 0.28 36.92
N ILE A 139 -20.12 1.20 37.14
CA ILE A 139 -18.71 0.86 37.36
C ILE A 139 -18.34 1.21 38.79
N THR A 140 -17.93 0.19 39.55
CA THR A 140 -17.46 0.33 40.93
C THR A 140 -15.93 0.30 40.98
N ILE A 141 -15.36 1.26 41.70
CA ILE A 141 -13.93 1.48 41.84
C ILE A 141 -13.60 1.40 43.32
N ASP A 142 -12.68 0.51 43.68
CA ASP A 142 -12.18 0.42 45.05
C ASP A 142 -11.23 1.59 45.35
N ILE A 143 -11.52 2.34 46.41
CA ILE A 143 -10.71 3.47 46.90
C ILE A 143 -10.26 3.13 48.32
N SER A 144 -9.00 2.72 48.47
CA SER A 144 -8.43 2.51 49.80
C SER A 144 -8.22 3.84 50.53
N ALA A 145 -8.24 3.82 51.87
CA ALA A 145 -8.06 5.03 52.67
C ALA A 145 -6.77 5.80 52.29
N ALA A 146 -5.67 5.07 52.04
CA ALA A 146 -4.39 5.64 51.62
C ALA A 146 -4.44 6.30 50.22
N ASN A 147 -5.32 5.84 49.34
CA ASN A 147 -5.53 6.38 48.00
C ASN A 147 -6.68 7.39 47.93
N SER A 148 -7.32 7.74 49.06
CA SER A 148 -8.44 8.67 49.10
C SER A 148 -8.02 10.15 49.03
N SER A 149 -6.84 10.47 48.52
CA SER A 149 -6.42 11.85 48.22
C SER A 149 -7.00 12.32 46.88
N LEU A 150 -7.06 13.63 46.61
CA LEU A 150 -7.54 14.12 45.31
C LEU A 150 -6.75 13.50 44.14
N SER A 151 -5.43 13.36 44.29
CA SER A 151 -4.58 12.68 43.30
C SER A 151 -4.96 11.21 43.13
N GLY A 152 -5.10 10.48 44.24
CA GLY A 152 -5.42 9.05 44.20
C GLY A 152 -6.81 8.78 43.61
N ILE A 153 -7.81 9.59 43.94
CA ILE A 153 -9.16 9.50 43.39
C ILE A 153 -9.16 9.79 41.89
N ARG A 154 -8.49 10.88 41.46
CA ARG A 154 -8.34 11.20 40.04
C ARG A 154 -7.75 10.02 39.26
N ASP A 155 -6.65 9.47 39.77
CA ASP A 155 -5.94 8.38 39.11
C ASP A 155 -6.79 7.10 39.10
N ALA A 156 -7.51 6.80 40.19
CA ALA A 156 -8.42 5.67 40.27
C ALA A 156 -9.57 5.76 39.25
N ILE A 157 -10.21 6.92 39.14
CA ILE A 157 -11.29 7.16 38.16
C ILE A 157 -10.77 7.01 36.73
N ASN A 158 -9.65 7.66 36.39
CA ASN A 158 -9.10 7.62 35.04
C ASN A 158 -8.57 6.23 34.65
N ASN A 159 -7.99 5.49 35.59
CA ASN A 159 -7.49 4.13 35.36
C ASN A 159 -8.63 3.11 35.22
N ALA A 160 -9.78 3.34 35.85
CA ALA A 160 -10.96 2.49 35.71
C ALA A 160 -11.59 2.55 34.31
N LYS A 161 -11.25 3.57 33.49
CA LYS A 161 -11.80 3.78 32.14
C LYS A 161 -13.33 3.77 32.13
N ALA A 162 -13.93 4.42 33.12
CA ALA A 162 -15.36 4.32 33.43
C ALA A 162 -16.27 5.23 32.58
N GLY A 163 -15.88 5.57 31.34
CA GLY A 163 -16.64 6.50 30.50
C GLY A 163 -16.60 7.96 30.94
N VAL A 164 -15.77 8.29 31.93
CA VAL A 164 -15.59 9.63 32.51
C VAL A 164 -14.12 9.95 32.69
N SER A 165 -13.80 11.23 32.82
CA SER A 165 -12.45 11.74 33.09
C SER A 165 -12.45 12.61 34.34
N ALA A 166 -11.54 12.34 35.25
CA ALA A 166 -11.31 13.11 36.47
C ALA A 166 -10.07 14.01 36.33
N SER A 167 -10.15 15.21 36.89
CA SER A 167 -9.08 16.19 36.94
C SER A 167 -9.12 17.01 38.23
N ILE A 168 -8.03 17.68 38.56
CA ILE A 168 -7.93 18.54 39.74
C ILE A 168 -7.73 19.97 39.26
N ILE A 169 -8.58 20.88 39.74
CA ILE A 169 -8.54 22.30 39.41
C ILE A 169 -8.01 23.06 40.63
N ASN A 170 -6.91 23.78 40.46
CA ASN A 170 -6.47 24.77 41.45
C ASN A 170 -7.25 26.06 41.22
N VAL A 171 -8.11 26.43 42.17
CA VAL A 171 -9.00 27.59 42.05
C VAL A 171 -8.35 28.90 42.57
N GLY A 172 -7.07 28.85 42.92
CA GLY A 172 -6.32 29.95 43.52
C GLY A 172 -6.14 29.79 45.03
N ASN A 173 -5.26 30.59 45.64
CA ASN A 173 -5.00 30.61 47.09
C ASN A 173 -4.57 29.26 47.72
N GLY A 174 -4.07 28.32 46.92
CA GLY A 174 -3.72 26.98 47.39
C GLY A 174 -4.93 26.07 47.61
N GLU A 175 -6.07 26.38 47.02
CA GLU A 175 -7.29 25.60 47.12
C GLU A 175 -7.56 24.76 45.85
N TYR A 176 -7.97 23.51 46.04
CA TYR A 176 -8.14 22.51 44.98
C TYR A 176 -9.54 21.92 44.97
N ARG A 177 -10.10 21.71 43.77
CA ARG A 177 -11.37 21.00 43.54
C ARG A 177 -11.16 19.78 42.66
N LEU A 178 -11.89 18.71 42.92
CA LEU A 178 -11.99 17.58 41.99
C LEU A 178 -13.09 17.90 40.97
N SER A 179 -12.81 17.68 39.69
CA SER A 179 -13.78 17.83 38.61
C SER A 179 -13.82 16.53 37.80
N VAL A 180 -15.03 16.01 37.59
CA VAL A 180 -15.31 14.78 36.85
C VAL A 180 -16.25 15.12 35.71
N THR A 181 -15.84 14.81 34.48
CA THR A 181 -16.59 15.09 33.26
C THR A 181 -16.88 13.81 32.50
N SER A 182 -18.09 13.65 31.95
CA SER A 182 -18.40 12.54 31.06
C SER A 182 -17.56 12.64 29.78
N ASN A 183 -17.04 11.51 29.28
CA ASN A 183 -16.21 11.55 28.06
C ASN A 183 -17.04 11.92 26.82
N ASP A 184 -18.31 11.53 26.82
CA ASP A 184 -19.26 11.81 25.75
C ASP A 184 -20.32 12.83 26.21
N THR A 185 -20.86 13.57 25.24
CA THR A 185 -21.95 14.55 25.46
C THR A 185 -23.31 13.86 25.55
N GLY A 186 -24.34 14.59 26.01
CA GLY A 186 -25.73 14.12 25.98
C GLY A 186 -26.26 13.67 27.35
N LEU A 187 -27.59 13.65 27.46
CA LEU A 187 -28.31 13.32 28.70
C LEU A 187 -28.04 11.89 29.18
N ASP A 188 -27.92 10.94 28.26
CA ASP A 188 -27.62 9.54 28.57
C ASP A 188 -26.21 9.32 29.13
N ASN A 189 -25.35 10.34 29.08
CA ASN A 189 -24.00 10.29 29.63
C ASN A 189 -23.87 11.05 30.95
N ALA A 190 -24.97 11.61 31.47
CA ALA A 190 -25.03 12.17 32.82
C ALA A 190 -24.72 11.08 33.86
N MET A 191 -24.05 11.49 34.93
CA MET A 191 -23.48 10.66 35.97
C MET A 191 -24.28 10.76 37.26
N THR A 192 -24.33 9.64 37.97
CA THR A 192 -24.60 9.54 39.41
C THR A 192 -23.32 9.00 40.06
N LEU A 193 -22.82 9.70 41.08
CA LEU A 193 -21.64 9.35 41.85
C LEU A 193 -22.06 9.00 43.27
N SER A 194 -21.80 7.78 43.71
CA SER A 194 -22.10 7.35 45.07
C SER A 194 -20.92 6.62 45.68
N VAL A 195 -20.63 6.90 46.94
CA VAL A 195 -19.58 6.25 47.71
C VAL A 195 -20.22 5.46 48.85
N SER A 196 -19.80 4.20 49.00
CA SER A 196 -20.10 3.38 50.16
C SER A 196 -18.83 3.08 50.95
N GLY A 197 -18.90 3.09 52.29
CA GLY A 197 -17.79 2.73 53.18
C GLY A 197 -17.15 3.91 53.93
N ASP A 198 -17.32 5.15 53.44
CA ASP A 198 -16.84 6.35 54.14
C ASP A 198 -17.78 7.57 53.88
N ASP A 199 -18.41 8.07 54.94
CA ASP A 199 -19.40 9.15 54.86
C ASP A 199 -18.77 10.52 54.51
N ALA A 200 -17.52 10.76 54.90
CA ALA A 200 -16.82 12.01 54.59
C ALA A 200 -16.52 12.09 53.09
N LEU A 201 -16.11 10.97 52.49
CA LEU A 201 -15.91 10.87 51.05
C LEU A 201 -17.24 11.02 50.29
N GLN A 202 -18.31 10.35 50.71
CA GLN A 202 -19.65 10.54 50.12
C GLN A 202 -20.12 11.99 50.20
N SER A 203 -19.95 12.66 51.34
CA SER A 203 -20.32 14.07 51.52
C SER A 203 -19.50 15.02 50.65
N PHE A 204 -18.26 14.64 50.30
CA PHE A 204 -17.37 15.44 49.45
C PHE A 204 -17.64 15.27 47.95
N MET A 205 -17.85 14.04 47.47
CA MET A 205 -17.92 13.75 46.02
C MET A 205 -19.25 13.16 45.52
N GLY A 206 -20.18 12.87 46.43
CA GLY A 206 -21.47 12.31 46.08
C GLY A 206 -22.28 13.24 45.17
N TYR A 207 -22.91 12.66 44.15
CA TYR A 207 -23.83 13.33 43.27
C TYR A 207 -24.97 12.39 42.85
N ASP A 208 -26.19 12.77 43.16
CA ASP A 208 -27.42 12.19 42.63
C ASP A 208 -28.41 13.34 42.39
N ALA A 209 -28.95 13.43 41.17
CA ALA A 209 -29.88 14.50 40.80
C ALA A 209 -31.17 14.51 41.64
N SER A 210 -31.53 13.36 42.23
CA SER A 210 -32.70 13.20 43.10
C SER A 210 -32.41 13.42 44.59
N ALA A 211 -31.13 13.51 44.98
CA ALA A 211 -30.74 13.71 46.38
C ALA A 211 -30.98 15.16 46.84
N SER A 212 -31.37 15.31 48.12
CA SER A 212 -31.61 16.63 48.73
C SER A 212 -30.33 17.44 48.98
N SER A 213 -29.17 16.78 49.03
CA SER A 213 -27.86 17.40 49.22
C SER A 213 -26.79 16.61 48.48
N ASN A 214 -25.92 17.30 47.76
CA ASN A 214 -24.82 16.72 46.99
C ASN A 214 -23.49 17.37 47.37
N GLY A 215 -22.42 16.56 47.40
CA GLY A 215 -21.06 17.03 47.60
C GLY A 215 -20.48 17.71 46.35
N MET A 216 -20.94 17.26 45.18
CA MET A 216 -20.64 17.88 43.89
C MET A 216 -21.70 18.91 43.48
N GLU A 217 -21.30 19.86 42.64
CA GLU A 217 -22.17 20.76 41.89
C GLU A 217 -22.05 20.54 40.40
N VAL A 218 -23.16 20.76 39.68
CA VAL A 218 -23.20 20.70 38.21
C VAL A 218 -22.57 21.99 37.68
N SER A 219 -21.35 21.90 37.17
CA SER A 219 -20.65 23.01 36.51
C SER A 219 -21.11 23.18 35.06
N VAL A 220 -21.35 22.08 34.37
CA VAL A 220 -21.95 22.03 33.03
C VAL A 220 -23.04 20.96 33.05
N ALA A 221 -24.26 21.34 32.70
CA ALA A 221 -25.36 20.40 32.59
C ALA A 221 -25.17 19.53 31.33
N ALA A 222 -25.42 18.22 31.43
CA ALA A 222 -25.61 17.45 30.22
C ALA A 222 -26.83 17.97 29.47
N GLN A 223 -26.70 18.08 28.15
CA GLN A 223 -27.82 18.34 27.26
C GLN A 223 -27.59 17.61 25.95
N ASN A 224 -28.66 17.16 25.31
CA ASN A 224 -28.61 16.62 23.96
C ASN A 224 -28.58 17.77 22.94
N ALA A 225 -28.00 17.51 21.77
CA ALA A 225 -28.17 18.37 20.62
C ALA A 225 -29.64 18.36 20.21
N GLN A 226 -30.19 19.55 19.94
CA GLN A 226 -31.56 19.71 19.48
C GLN A 226 -31.54 20.51 18.18
N LEU A 227 -32.06 19.90 17.12
CA LEU A 227 -32.12 20.50 15.80
C LEU A 227 -33.40 20.09 15.07
N THR A 228 -33.69 20.79 13.98
CA THR A 228 -34.68 20.38 13.01
C THR A 228 -34.03 20.24 11.64
N VAL A 229 -34.40 19.19 10.91
CA VAL A 229 -34.02 18.98 9.51
C VAL A 229 -35.29 18.86 8.70
N ASN A 230 -35.51 19.76 7.75
CA ASN A 230 -36.76 19.85 6.97
C ASN A 230 -38.01 19.87 7.87
N ASN A 231 -37.94 20.65 8.97
CA ASN A 231 -38.99 20.77 9.99
C ASN A 231 -39.29 19.50 10.81
N VAL A 232 -38.46 18.46 10.71
CA VAL A 232 -38.52 17.28 11.59
C VAL A 232 -37.59 17.50 12.76
N ALA A 233 -38.12 17.44 13.98
CA ALA A 233 -37.33 17.55 15.20
C ALA A 233 -36.45 16.32 15.39
N ILE A 234 -35.17 16.55 15.68
CA ILE A 234 -34.16 15.53 15.94
C ILE A 234 -33.47 15.90 17.25
N GLU A 235 -33.29 14.90 18.09
CA GLU A 235 -32.51 14.97 19.31
C GLU A 235 -31.38 13.95 19.23
N ASN A 236 -30.17 14.32 19.64
CA ASN A 236 -29.01 13.43 19.56
C ASN A 236 -28.02 13.69 20.72
N SER A 237 -27.37 12.64 21.20
CA SER A 237 -26.39 12.76 22.28
C SER A 237 -25.10 13.47 21.84
N SER A 238 -24.81 13.58 20.55
CA SER A 238 -23.55 14.10 20.00
C SER A 238 -23.75 15.33 19.12
N ASN A 239 -22.71 16.17 19.04
CA ASN A 239 -22.59 17.21 18.00
C ASN A 239 -22.07 16.65 16.67
N THR A 240 -21.62 15.41 16.63
CA THR A 240 -21.26 14.66 15.43
C THR A 240 -22.30 13.59 15.19
N ILE A 241 -23.33 13.92 14.41
CA ILE A 241 -24.53 13.12 14.19
C ILE A 241 -24.36 12.30 12.92
N SER A 242 -24.38 10.97 13.01
CA SER A 242 -24.19 10.07 11.85
C SER A 242 -25.24 8.97 11.72
N ASP A 243 -26.18 8.95 12.66
CA ASP A 243 -27.22 7.94 12.86
C ASP A 243 -28.64 8.49 12.63
N ALA A 244 -28.81 9.83 12.61
CA ALA A 244 -30.11 10.46 12.40
C ALA A 244 -30.48 10.63 10.91
N LEU A 245 -29.49 10.80 10.04
CA LEU A 245 -29.68 11.04 8.60
C LEU A 245 -28.92 9.97 7.81
N GLU A 246 -29.61 9.24 6.93
CA GLU A 246 -28.98 8.18 6.14
C GLU A 246 -27.83 8.72 5.27
N ASN A 247 -26.66 8.09 5.37
CA ASN A 247 -25.45 8.41 4.60
C ASN A 247 -24.91 9.84 4.81
N ILE A 248 -25.33 10.55 5.87
CA ILE A 248 -24.88 11.91 6.19
C ILE A 248 -24.31 11.95 7.60
N THR A 249 -23.09 12.44 7.75
CA THR A 249 -22.54 12.87 9.03
C THR A 249 -22.66 14.39 9.13
N LEU A 250 -23.53 14.86 10.03
CA LEU A 250 -23.76 16.27 10.33
C LEU A 250 -22.95 16.67 11.57
N ASN A 251 -22.10 17.69 11.43
CA ASN A 251 -21.28 18.24 12.51
C ASN A 251 -21.85 19.60 12.93
N LEU A 252 -22.23 19.73 14.20
CA LEU A 252 -22.76 20.95 14.79
C LEU A 252 -21.63 21.70 15.50
N ASN A 253 -21.50 22.99 15.18
CA ASN A 253 -20.47 23.87 15.74
C ASN A 253 -21.07 24.99 16.60
N ASP A 254 -22.27 25.46 16.25
CA ASP A 254 -22.96 26.54 16.95
C ASP A 254 -24.48 26.48 16.73
N VAL A 255 -25.21 27.25 17.52
CA VAL A 255 -26.63 27.53 17.32
C VAL A 255 -26.82 28.36 16.05
N THR A 256 -27.84 28.02 15.26
CA THR A 256 -28.14 28.76 14.02
C THR A 256 -28.99 29.99 14.28
N THR A 257 -28.85 31.01 13.44
CA THR A 257 -29.77 32.16 13.39
C THR A 257 -30.41 32.27 12.01
N GLY A 258 -31.72 32.56 11.96
CA GLY A 258 -32.47 32.63 10.70
C GLY A 258 -32.59 31.28 9.96
N ASN A 259 -32.96 31.34 8.69
CA ASN A 259 -33.13 30.15 7.85
C ASN A 259 -31.79 29.72 7.23
N GLN A 260 -31.28 28.54 7.60
CA GLN A 260 -30.04 27.98 7.09
C GLN A 260 -30.27 26.69 6.30
N THR A 261 -29.41 26.43 5.31
CA THR A 261 -29.56 25.28 4.42
C THR A 261 -28.25 24.53 4.24
N LEU A 262 -28.33 23.20 4.31
CA LEU A 262 -27.33 22.27 3.79
C LEU A 262 -27.77 21.84 2.38
N THR A 263 -26.93 22.08 1.39
CA THR A 263 -27.15 21.62 0.02
C THR A 263 -26.27 20.42 -0.26
N ILE A 264 -26.86 19.31 -0.69
CA ILE A 264 -26.18 18.12 -1.16
C ILE A 264 -26.34 18.02 -2.67
N THR A 265 -25.23 18.00 -3.39
CA THR A 265 -25.19 17.88 -4.86
C THR A 265 -24.43 16.66 -5.29
N GLN A 266 -24.83 16.05 -6.40
CA GLN A 266 -24.05 15.00 -7.04
C GLN A 266 -22.64 15.51 -7.38
N ASP A 267 -21.62 14.73 -7.03
CA ASP A 267 -20.22 15.03 -7.31
C ASP A 267 -19.64 14.01 -8.28
N THR A 268 -19.55 14.39 -9.55
CA THR A 268 -18.98 13.54 -10.61
C THR A 268 -17.46 13.66 -10.71
N SER A 269 -16.84 14.63 -10.01
CA SER A 269 -15.41 14.96 -10.18
C SER A 269 -14.49 13.82 -9.74
N LYS A 270 -14.88 13.11 -8.67
CA LYS A 270 -14.15 11.95 -8.16
C LYS A 270 -14.15 10.80 -9.15
N ALA A 271 -15.31 10.47 -9.73
CA ALA A 271 -15.42 9.45 -10.79
C ALA A 271 -14.61 9.85 -12.03
N GLN A 272 -14.68 11.10 -12.47
CA GLN A 272 -13.92 11.59 -13.63
C GLN A 272 -12.41 11.45 -13.42
N THR A 273 -11.93 11.82 -12.25
CA THR A 273 -10.50 11.70 -11.90
C THR A 273 -10.07 10.24 -11.91
N ALA A 274 -10.82 9.36 -11.24
CA ALA A 274 -10.50 7.94 -11.21
C ALA A 274 -10.51 7.29 -12.61
N ILE A 275 -11.44 7.68 -13.49
CA ILE A 275 -11.50 7.20 -14.87
C ILE A 275 -10.30 7.69 -15.68
N LYS A 276 -9.92 8.97 -15.53
CA LYS A 276 -8.76 9.55 -16.20
C LYS A 276 -7.47 8.85 -15.79
N ASP A 277 -7.28 8.63 -14.49
CA ASP A 277 -6.09 7.96 -13.96
C ASP A 277 -6.01 6.51 -14.43
N TRP A 278 -7.15 5.83 -14.51
CA TRP A 278 -7.24 4.47 -15.04
C TRP A 278 -6.89 4.40 -16.54
N VAL A 279 -7.40 5.33 -17.36
CA VAL A 279 -7.05 5.46 -18.78
C VAL A 279 -5.55 5.69 -18.95
N ASN A 280 -4.97 6.60 -18.16
CA ASN A 280 -3.53 6.91 -18.21
C ASN A 280 -2.68 5.70 -17.80
N ALA A 281 -3.07 4.98 -16.75
CA ALA A 281 -2.36 3.79 -16.28
C ALA A 281 -2.42 2.65 -17.32
N TYR A 282 -3.57 2.46 -17.97
CA TYR A 282 -3.70 1.52 -19.07
C TYR A 282 -2.82 1.91 -20.27
N ASN A 283 -2.81 3.18 -20.67
CA ASN A 283 -1.97 3.65 -21.78
C ASN A 283 -0.47 3.48 -21.48
N SER A 284 -0.06 3.74 -20.24
CA SER A 284 1.32 3.51 -19.78
C SER A 284 1.70 2.01 -19.81
N LEU A 285 0.74 1.13 -19.54
CA LEU A 285 0.93 -0.32 -19.68
C LEU A 285 1.09 -0.72 -21.17
N ILE A 286 0.30 -0.15 -22.07
CA ILE A 286 0.43 -0.37 -23.52
C ILE A 286 1.79 0.13 -24.04
N ASP A 287 2.27 1.28 -23.56
CA ASP A 287 3.62 1.77 -23.86
C ASP A 287 4.71 0.81 -23.36
N THR A 288 4.52 0.23 -22.18
CA THR A 288 5.41 -0.79 -21.65
C THR A 288 5.40 -2.05 -22.51
N PHE A 289 4.24 -2.54 -22.96
CA PHE A 289 4.16 -3.68 -23.88
C PHE A 289 4.91 -3.40 -25.18
N SER A 290 4.70 -2.21 -25.76
CA SER A 290 5.34 -1.79 -26.99
C SER A 290 6.87 -1.74 -26.85
N SER A 291 7.37 -1.21 -25.74
CA SER A 291 8.80 -1.19 -25.42
C SER A 291 9.38 -2.61 -25.25
N LEU A 292 8.69 -3.48 -24.50
CA LEU A 292 9.15 -4.83 -24.19
C LEU A 292 9.07 -5.79 -25.40
N THR A 293 8.30 -5.45 -26.43
CA THR A 293 8.10 -6.29 -27.63
C THR A 293 8.55 -5.63 -28.93
N LYS A 294 9.21 -4.47 -28.86
CA LYS A 294 9.69 -3.75 -30.04
C LYS A 294 10.59 -4.64 -30.90
N TYR A 295 10.38 -4.58 -32.21
CA TYR A 295 11.27 -5.16 -33.20
C TYR A 295 11.81 -4.08 -34.14
N THR A 296 13.11 -4.10 -34.35
CA THR A 296 13.84 -3.31 -35.34
C THR A 296 14.39 -4.29 -36.38
N ALA A 297 14.06 -4.07 -37.65
CA ALA A 297 14.53 -4.91 -38.75
C ALA A 297 16.06 -4.96 -38.79
N VAL A 298 16.60 -6.12 -39.19
CA VAL A 298 18.05 -6.30 -39.35
C VAL A 298 18.47 -5.61 -40.65
N ASP A 299 19.42 -4.69 -40.57
CA ASP A 299 19.98 -4.03 -41.75
C ASP A 299 20.64 -5.05 -42.69
N ALA A 300 20.51 -4.83 -44.00
CA ALA A 300 21.10 -5.71 -44.99
C ALA A 300 22.63 -5.77 -44.83
N GLY A 301 23.16 -6.96 -44.49
CA GLY A 301 24.59 -7.19 -44.25
C GLY A 301 25.03 -7.15 -42.79
N ALA A 302 24.12 -6.98 -41.83
CA ALA A 302 24.43 -7.07 -40.40
C ALA A 302 24.40 -8.52 -39.89
N ASP A 303 25.43 -8.92 -39.14
CA ASP A 303 25.56 -10.27 -38.57
C ASP A 303 24.79 -10.46 -37.25
N SER A 304 24.09 -9.42 -36.75
CA SER A 304 23.40 -9.45 -35.46
C SER A 304 22.10 -8.63 -35.45
N GLN A 305 21.18 -9.02 -34.56
CA GLN A 305 19.95 -8.26 -34.34
C GLN A 305 20.22 -6.93 -33.62
N SER A 306 19.34 -5.96 -33.81
CA SER A 306 19.41 -4.68 -33.10
C SER A 306 19.31 -4.88 -31.58
N SER A 307 20.23 -4.27 -30.84
CA SER A 307 20.18 -4.19 -29.37
C SER A 307 18.99 -3.40 -28.84
N SER A 308 18.26 -2.71 -29.72
CA SER A 308 17.02 -1.98 -29.40
C SER A 308 15.77 -2.87 -29.38
N ASN A 309 15.88 -4.15 -29.73
CA ASN A 309 14.78 -5.10 -29.66
C ASN A 309 14.34 -5.32 -28.20
N GLY A 310 13.03 -5.38 -27.99
CA GLY A 310 12.45 -5.69 -26.69
C GLY A 310 12.77 -7.12 -26.27
N ALA A 311 13.17 -7.33 -25.01
CA ALA A 311 13.58 -8.63 -24.50
C ALA A 311 12.41 -9.66 -24.39
N LEU A 312 11.16 -9.22 -24.56
CA LEU A 312 9.96 -10.07 -24.62
C LEU A 312 9.35 -10.14 -26.02
N LEU A 313 10.09 -9.78 -27.06
CA LEU A 313 9.65 -10.00 -28.44
C LEU A 313 9.28 -11.49 -28.64
N GLY A 314 8.05 -11.72 -29.09
CA GLY A 314 7.52 -13.07 -29.31
C GLY A 314 7.06 -13.80 -28.04
N ASP A 315 7.11 -13.17 -26.87
CA ASP A 315 6.71 -13.81 -25.61
C ASP A 315 5.19 -14.07 -25.54
N SER A 316 4.83 -15.33 -25.29
CA SER A 316 3.44 -15.77 -25.24
C SER A 316 2.69 -15.23 -24.02
N THR A 317 3.37 -15.03 -22.89
CA THR A 317 2.76 -14.53 -21.65
C THR A 317 2.30 -13.09 -21.83
N LEU A 318 3.20 -12.23 -22.34
CA LEU A 318 2.87 -10.83 -22.62
C LEU A 318 1.74 -10.73 -23.66
N ARG A 319 1.84 -11.48 -24.77
CA ARG A 319 0.80 -11.50 -25.82
C ARG A 319 -0.56 -11.93 -25.28
N THR A 320 -0.60 -12.92 -24.40
CA THR A 320 -1.85 -13.40 -23.77
C THR A 320 -2.49 -12.30 -22.94
N ILE A 321 -1.71 -11.63 -22.08
CA ILE A 321 -2.19 -10.53 -21.24
C ILE A 321 -2.72 -9.37 -22.09
N GLN A 322 -1.95 -8.93 -23.09
CA GLN A 322 -2.33 -7.84 -23.98
C GLN A 322 -3.63 -8.14 -24.73
N THR A 323 -3.76 -9.36 -25.27
CA THR A 323 -4.95 -9.80 -26.03
C THR A 323 -6.18 -9.90 -25.12
N GLN A 324 -6.01 -10.44 -23.91
CA GLN A 324 -7.10 -10.58 -22.95
C GLN A 324 -7.59 -9.22 -22.46
N LEU A 325 -6.70 -8.26 -22.16
CA LEU A 325 -7.08 -6.89 -21.82
C LEU A 325 -7.84 -6.21 -22.95
N LYS A 326 -7.34 -6.27 -24.18
CA LYS A 326 -8.03 -5.70 -25.36
C LYS A 326 -9.41 -6.34 -25.57
N SER A 327 -9.53 -7.64 -25.33
CA SER A 327 -10.81 -8.37 -25.42
C SER A 327 -11.80 -7.95 -24.33
N MET A 328 -11.34 -7.73 -23.09
CA MET A 328 -12.20 -7.27 -21.99
C MET A 328 -12.73 -5.84 -22.21
N LEU A 329 -11.91 -4.97 -22.81
CA LEU A 329 -12.28 -3.58 -23.09
C LEU A 329 -13.20 -3.43 -24.31
N SER A 330 -13.15 -4.38 -25.25
CA SER A 330 -14.02 -4.40 -26.44
C SER A 330 -15.34 -5.13 -26.21
N ASN A 331 -15.35 -6.19 -25.40
CA ASN A 331 -16.53 -7.03 -25.15
C ASN A 331 -17.18 -6.71 -23.80
N THR A 332 -17.53 -5.45 -23.60
CA THR A 332 -18.13 -4.98 -22.35
C THR A 332 -19.62 -5.35 -22.28
N VAL A 333 -20.07 -5.73 -21.09
CA VAL A 333 -21.48 -6.02 -20.81
C VAL A 333 -21.90 -5.20 -19.59
N SER A 334 -23.07 -4.57 -19.69
CA SER A 334 -23.66 -3.81 -18.58
C SER A 334 -25.16 -4.05 -18.51
N SER A 335 -25.71 -3.96 -17.30
CA SER A 335 -27.15 -3.95 -17.04
C SER A 335 -27.80 -2.61 -17.40
N SER A 336 -27.04 -1.50 -17.47
CA SER A 336 -27.57 -0.15 -17.74
C SER A 336 -27.69 0.16 -19.23
N SER A 337 -28.15 1.38 -19.58
CA SER A 337 -28.17 1.85 -20.98
C SER A 337 -26.77 2.00 -21.60
N TYR A 338 -25.73 2.15 -20.78
CA TYR A 338 -24.33 2.24 -21.23
C TYR A 338 -23.74 0.84 -21.37
N LYS A 339 -23.64 0.35 -22.61
CA LYS A 339 -23.11 -0.97 -22.94
C LYS A 339 -21.62 -0.97 -23.30
N THR A 340 -21.05 0.18 -23.67
CA THR A 340 -19.67 0.32 -24.16
C THR A 340 -18.95 1.53 -23.58
N LEU A 341 -17.62 1.46 -23.53
CA LEU A 341 -16.74 2.57 -23.15
C LEU A 341 -16.94 3.81 -24.05
N ALA A 342 -17.19 3.59 -25.35
CA ALA A 342 -17.39 4.70 -26.29
C ALA A 342 -18.62 5.55 -25.96
N GLN A 343 -19.69 4.95 -25.43
CA GLN A 343 -20.90 5.68 -25.02
C GLN A 343 -20.68 6.60 -23.81
N ILE A 344 -19.63 6.37 -23.03
CA ILE A 344 -19.23 7.23 -21.91
C ILE A 344 -18.02 8.11 -22.24
N GLY A 345 -17.64 8.21 -23.53
CA GLY A 345 -16.56 9.08 -23.99
C GLY A 345 -15.17 8.45 -23.99
N ILE A 346 -15.04 7.13 -23.91
CA ILE A 346 -13.74 6.45 -23.96
C ILE A 346 -13.65 5.62 -25.25
N THR A 347 -12.84 6.06 -26.20
CA THR A 347 -12.57 5.34 -27.46
C THR A 347 -11.27 4.54 -27.37
N THR A 348 -11.10 3.59 -28.28
CA THR A 348 -9.87 2.78 -28.38
C THR A 348 -9.24 3.02 -29.75
N ASP A 349 -7.98 3.43 -29.76
CA ASP A 349 -7.21 3.55 -31.00
C ASP A 349 -7.06 2.14 -31.63
N PRO A 350 -7.43 1.96 -32.90
CA PRO A 350 -7.41 0.64 -33.53
C PRO A 350 -5.99 0.12 -33.82
N SER A 351 -5.00 1.01 -33.91
CA SER A 351 -3.62 0.71 -34.29
C SER A 351 -2.78 0.22 -33.11
N ASP A 352 -2.82 0.89 -31.97
CA ASP A 352 -2.01 0.56 -30.79
C ASP A 352 -2.84 0.00 -29.62
N GLY A 353 -4.16 0.19 -29.65
CA GLY A 353 -5.08 -0.26 -28.60
C GLY A 353 -5.09 0.63 -27.36
N LYS A 354 -4.52 1.85 -27.41
CA LYS A 354 -4.63 2.86 -26.35
C LYS A 354 -6.05 3.40 -26.26
N LEU A 355 -6.36 3.95 -25.09
CA LEU A 355 -7.64 4.58 -24.81
C LEU A 355 -7.53 6.10 -24.92
N GLU A 356 -8.53 6.71 -25.55
CA GLU A 356 -8.68 8.16 -25.64
C GLU A 356 -9.91 8.58 -24.84
N LEU A 357 -9.76 9.59 -23.97
CA LEU A 357 -10.83 10.09 -23.12
C LEU A 357 -11.34 11.45 -23.59
N ASP A 358 -12.61 11.48 -24.01
CA ASP A 358 -13.41 12.69 -24.21
C ASP A 358 -14.05 13.08 -22.87
N ALA A 359 -13.42 14.04 -22.19
CA ALA A 359 -13.83 14.49 -20.85
C ALA A 359 -15.24 15.12 -20.85
N ASP A 360 -15.64 15.78 -21.94
CA ASP A 360 -16.95 16.44 -22.03
C ASP A 360 -18.07 15.40 -22.18
N LYS A 361 -17.87 14.38 -23.03
CA LYS A 361 -18.82 13.26 -23.14
C LYS A 361 -18.91 12.47 -21.84
N LEU A 362 -17.80 12.23 -21.16
CA LEU A 362 -17.82 11.57 -19.85
C LEU A 362 -18.60 12.39 -18.82
N THR A 363 -18.37 13.71 -18.78
CA THR A 363 -19.12 14.63 -17.91
C THR A 363 -20.61 14.57 -18.19
N ALA A 364 -21.01 14.61 -19.47
CA ALA A 364 -22.40 14.54 -19.87
C ALA A 364 -23.04 13.20 -19.48
N ALA A 365 -22.33 12.08 -19.67
CA ALA A 365 -22.81 10.75 -19.31
C ALA A 365 -23.02 10.60 -17.79
N LEU A 366 -22.06 11.07 -16.98
CA LEU A 366 -22.14 11.03 -15.51
C LEU A 366 -23.26 11.94 -14.97
N LYS A 367 -23.44 13.14 -15.53
CA LYS A 367 -24.55 14.03 -15.15
C LYS A 367 -25.92 13.44 -15.50
N LYS A 368 -26.00 12.71 -16.62
CA LYS A 368 -27.25 12.10 -17.07
C LYS A 368 -27.62 10.89 -16.21
N ASP A 369 -26.67 9.99 -15.96
CA ASP A 369 -26.89 8.76 -15.20
C ASP A 369 -25.55 8.18 -14.69
N ALA A 370 -25.01 8.77 -13.62
CA ALA A 370 -23.78 8.28 -12.99
C ALA A 370 -23.89 6.82 -12.53
N SER A 371 -25.07 6.41 -12.05
CA SER A 371 -25.31 5.02 -11.62
C SER A 371 -25.19 4.03 -12.77
N GLY A 372 -25.68 4.41 -13.96
CA GLY A 372 -25.54 3.62 -15.17
C GLY A 372 -24.11 3.54 -15.67
N VAL A 373 -23.33 4.61 -15.55
CA VAL A 373 -21.87 4.57 -15.82
C VAL A 373 -21.18 3.64 -14.83
N GLY A 374 -21.52 3.73 -13.54
CA GLY A 374 -21.03 2.82 -12.50
C GLY A 374 -21.37 1.35 -12.78
N ALA A 375 -22.56 1.05 -13.31
CA ALA A 375 -22.94 -0.30 -13.69
C ALA A 375 -22.10 -0.88 -14.85
N LEU A 376 -21.60 -0.03 -15.75
CA LEU A 376 -20.64 -0.45 -16.80
C LEU A 376 -19.24 -0.67 -16.23
N ILE A 377 -18.75 0.28 -15.44
CA ILE A 377 -17.36 0.29 -14.95
C ILE A 377 -17.16 -0.72 -13.81
N VAL A 378 -18.04 -0.74 -12.81
CA VAL A 378 -17.93 -1.55 -11.58
C VAL A 378 -18.85 -2.76 -11.63
N GLY A 379 -20.06 -2.62 -12.19
CA GLY A 379 -21.05 -3.71 -12.21
C GLY A 379 -21.47 -4.11 -10.79
N ASP A 380 -21.58 -5.42 -10.53
CA ASP A 380 -21.90 -5.99 -9.21
C ASP A 380 -20.68 -6.11 -8.27
N GLY A 381 -19.49 -5.69 -8.72
CA GLY A 381 -18.23 -5.78 -7.98
C GLY A 381 -17.72 -7.21 -7.74
N LYS A 382 -18.36 -8.24 -8.31
CA LYS A 382 -18.01 -9.66 -8.08
C LYS A 382 -17.80 -10.43 -9.38
N LYS A 383 -18.74 -10.34 -10.31
CA LYS A 383 -18.73 -11.10 -11.58
C LYS A 383 -18.81 -10.20 -12.80
N THR A 384 -19.50 -9.08 -12.70
CA THR A 384 -19.79 -8.15 -13.80
C THR A 384 -19.09 -6.81 -13.58
N GLY A 385 -18.90 -6.07 -14.67
CA GLY A 385 -18.18 -4.80 -14.66
C GLY A 385 -16.76 -4.91 -15.20
N ILE A 386 -16.32 -3.85 -15.87
CA ILE A 386 -14.99 -3.79 -16.53
C ILE A 386 -13.87 -3.92 -15.50
N THR A 387 -13.93 -3.11 -14.44
CA THR A 387 -12.89 -3.10 -13.38
C THR A 387 -12.89 -4.40 -12.58
N THR A 388 -14.05 -5.03 -12.38
CA THR A 388 -14.19 -6.32 -11.71
C THR A 388 -13.49 -7.43 -12.47
N THR A 389 -13.79 -7.57 -13.77
CA THR A 389 -13.22 -8.62 -14.62
C THR A 389 -11.72 -8.42 -14.85
N ILE A 390 -11.29 -7.18 -15.08
CA ILE A 390 -9.87 -6.82 -15.18
C ILE A 390 -9.14 -7.06 -13.86
N GLY A 391 -9.73 -6.67 -12.73
CA GLY A 391 -9.13 -6.87 -11.40
C GLY A 391 -8.91 -8.34 -11.06
N SER A 392 -9.87 -9.20 -11.41
CA SER A 392 -9.74 -10.66 -11.25
C SER A 392 -8.59 -11.23 -12.10
N ASN A 393 -8.50 -10.84 -13.37
CA ASN A 393 -7.42 -11.28 -14.26
C ASN A 393 -6.04 -10.79 -13.82
N LEU A 394 -5.91 -9.52 -13.45
CA LEU A 394 -4.67 -8.94 -12.92
C LEU A 394 -4.21 -9.71 -11.68
N THR A 395 -5.12 -9.99 -10.76
CA THR A 395 -4.84 -10.80 -9.56
C THR A 395 -4.37 -12.20 -9.94
N SER A 396 -5.03 -12.85 -10.90
CA SER A 396 -4.64 -14.18 -11.38
C SER A 396 -3.27 -14.19 -12.07
N TRP A 397 -2.91 -13.17 -12.85
CA TRP A 397 -1.62 -13.13 -13.54
C TRP A 397 -0.46 -12.82 -12.58
N LEU A 398 -0.71 -11.96 -11.58
CA LEU A 398 0.28 -11.49 -10.60
C LEU A 398 0.44 -12.42 -9.38
N SER A 399 -0.43 -13.42 -9.21
CA SER A 399 -0.39 -14.34 -8.08
C SER A 399 0.87 -15.22 -8.06
N THR A 400 1.11 -15.89 -6.94
CA THR A 400 2.22 -16.83 -6.76
C THR A 400 2.11 -18.08 -7.64
N THR A 401 0.91 -18.39 -8.14
CA THR A 401 0.62 -19.46 -9.10
C THR A 401 0.29 -18.93 -10.50
N GLY A 402 0.45 -17.62 -10.72
CA GLY A 402 0.06 -16.93 -11.94
C GLY A 402 1.05 -17.13 -13.09
N ILE A 403 0.60 -16.77 -14.30
CA ILE A 403 1.37 -16.96 -15.54
C ILE A 403 2.69 -16.19 -15.56
N ILE A 404 2.76 -15.02 -14.90
CA ILE A 404 4.00 -14.22 -14.82
C ILE A 404 5.01 -14.96 -13.94
N LYS A 405 4.58 -15.46 -12.79
CA LYS A 405 5.45 -16.20 -11.88
C LYS A 405 5.95 -17.49 -12.52
N ALA A 406 5.07 -18.22 -13.21
CA ALA A 406 5.45 -19.42 -13.96
C ALA A 406 6.51 -19.11 -15.04
N ALA A 407 6.34 -18.01 -15.78
CA ALA A 407 7.30 -17.58 -16.80
C ALA A 407 8.65 -17.18 -16.19
N THR A 408 8.65 -16.39 -15.09
CA THR A 408 9.88 -16.01 -14.40
C THR A 408 10.60 -17.21 -13.80
N ASP A 409 9.87 -18.17 -13.20
CA ASP A 409 10.47 -19.39 -12.66
C ASP A 409 11.10 -20.25 -13.77
N GLY A 410 10.46 -20.29 -14.95
CA GLY A 410 11.00 -20.92 -16.14
C GLY A 410 12.31 -20.28 -16.60
N VAL A 411 12.36 -18.95 -16.70
CA VAL A 411 13.57 -18.18 -17.02
C VAL A 411 14.69 -18.44 -16.00
N SER A 412 14.38 -18.39 -14.70
CA SER A 412 15.36 -18.64 -13.63
C SER A 412 15.90 -20.08 -13.66
N LYS A 413 15.05 -21.08 -13.96
CA LYS A 413 15.51 -22.47 -14.15
C LYS A 413 16.48 -22.59 -15.32
N THR A 414 16.20 -21.94 -16.44
CA THR A 414 17.11 -21.93 -17.59
C THR A 414 18.42 -21.24 -17.27
N LEU A 415 18.39 -20.09 -16.58
CA LEU A 415 19.60 -19.39 -16.15
C LEU A 415 20.46 -20.25 -15.23
N ASN A 416 19.85 -20.92 -14.25
CA ASN A 416 20.55 -21.86 -13.36
C ASN A 416 21.18 -23.04 -14.13
N LYS A 417 20.50 -23.55 -15.16
CA LYS A 417 21.05 -24.58 -16.03
C LYS A 417 22.24 -24.06 -16.84
N LEU A 418 22.12 -22.89 -17.46
CA LEU A 418 23.21 -22.27 -18.23
C LEU A 418 24.44 -21.98 -17.36
N THR A 419 24.25 -21.56 -16.11
CA THR A 419 25.36 -21.37 -15.16
C THR A 419 26.07 -22.68 -14.84
N LYS A 420 25.32 -23.78 -14.65
CA LYS A 420 25.94 -25.11 -14.47
C LYS A 420 26.70 -25.56 -15.71
N ASP A 421 26.09 -25.38 -16.89
CA ASP A 421 26.71 -25.76 -18.16
C ASP A 421 27.97 -24.91 -18.46
N TYR A 422 27.95 -23.62 -18.13
CA TYR A 422 29.11 -22.72 -18.21
C TYR A 422 30.26 -23.19 -17.31
N ASN A 423 29.97 -23.44 -16.03
CA ASN A 423 31.00 -23.86 -15.06
C ASN A 423 31.62 -25.20 -15.48
N ALA A 424 30.79 -26.17 -15.87
CA ALA A 424 31.28 -27.46 -16.34
C ALA A 424 32.14 -27.35 -17.63
N ALA A 425 31.80 -26.44 -18.54
CA ALA A 425 32.61 -26.16 -19.72
C ALA A 425 33.93 -25.47 -19.34
N SER A 426 33.90 -24.50 -18.43
CA SER A 426 35.09 -23.82 -17.91
C SER A 426 36.05 -24.81 -17.26
N ASP A 427 35.57 -25.69 -16.37
CA ASP A 427 36.38 -26.69 -15.70
C ASP A 427 37.08 -27.63 -16.70
N ARG A 428 36.38 -28.01 -17.78
CA ARG A 428 36.94 -28.82 -18.87
C ARG A 428 38.01 -28.07 -19.65
N ILE A 429 37.79 -26.79 -19.95
CA ILE A 429 38.76 -25.94 -20.62
C ILE A 429 40.02 -25.81 -19.75
N ASP A 430 39.86 -25.56 -18.45
CA ASP A 430 40.99 -25.42 -17.52
C ASP A 430 41.80 -26.72 -17.42
N ALA A 431 41.14 -27.88 -17.36
CA ALA A 431 41.81 -29.18 -17.39
C ALA A 431 42.56 -29.42 -18.72
N GLN A 432 41.98 -29.03 -19.86
CA GLN A 432 42.61 -29.17 -21.17
C GLN A 432 43.84 -28.25 -21.32
N VAL A 433 43.74 -27.01 -20.83
CA VAL A 433 44.86 -26.04 -20.81
C VAL A 433 45.98 -26.54 -19.89
N ALA A 434 45.64 -27.10 -18.73
CA ALA A 434 46.62 -27.72 -17.84
C ALA A 434 47.37 -28.88 -18.52
N ARG A 435 46.64 -29.73 -19.26
CA ARG A 435 47.24 -30.81 -20.06
C ARG A 435 48.15 -30.29 -21.16
N TYR A 436 47.73 -29.26 -21.91
CA TYR A 436 48.60 -28.64 -22.93
C TYR A 436 49.87 -28.04 -22.31
N LYS A 437 49.75 -27.41 -21.14
CA LYS A 437 50.90 -26.89 -20.40
C LYS A 437 51.88 -28.00 -20.01
N GLU A 438 51.39 -29.13 -19.52
CA GLU A 438 52.24 -30.29 -19.21
C GLU A 438 52.92 -30.85 -20.47
N GLN A 439 52.17 -31.03 -21.57
CA GLN A 439 52.71 -31.52 -22.84
C GLN A 439 53.77 -30.59 -23.42
N PHE A 440 53.55 -29.27 -23.37
CA PHE A 440 54.54 -28.29 -23.85
C PHE A 440 55.77 -28.24 -22.95
N THR A 441 55.62 -28.45 -21.64
CA THR A 441 56.76 -28.58 -20.72
C THR A 441 57.60 -29.81 -21.07
N GLN A 442 56.96 -30.97 -21.32
CA GLN A 442 57.65 -32.19 -21.72
C GLN A 442 58.33 -32.05 -23.09
N LEU A 443 57.67 -31.37 -24.05
CA LEU A 443 58.25 -31.06 -25.36
C LEU A 443 59.49 -30.18 -25.24
N ASP A 444 59.45 -29.15 -24.38
CA ASP A 444 60.59 -28.25 -24.14
C ASP A 444 61.79 -29.03 -23.57
N VAL A 445 61.55 -29.93 -22.60
CA VAL A 445 62.57 -30.82 -22.02
C VAL A 445 63.13 -31.79 -23.08
N LEU A 446 62.27 -32.44 -23.86
CA LEU A 446 62.69 -33.35 -24.92
C LEU A 446 63.56 -32.64 -25.96
N MET A 447 63.13 -31.46 -26.41
CA MET A 447 63.86 -30.69 -27.40
C MET A 447 65.20 -30.18 -26.85
N THR A 448 65.25 -29.78 -25.56
CA THR A 448 66.51 -29.45 -24.88
C THR A 448 67.47 -30.63 -24.85
N SER A 449 66.97 -31.83 -24.55
CA SER A 449 67.76 -33.06 -24.58
C SER A 449 68.24 -33.39 -25.99
N LEU A 450 67.38 -33.29 -27.01
CA LEU A 450 67.74 -33.52 -28.41
C LEU A 450 68.78 -32.52 -28.90
N ASN A 451 68.63 -31.23 -28.55
CA ASN A 451 69.62 -30.19 -28.83
C ASN A 451 70.96 -30.53 -28.17
N SER A 452 70.94 -30.95 -26.90
CA SER A 452 72.15 -31.36 -26.17
C SER A 452 72.82 -32.60 -26.78
N THR A 453 72.04 -33.62 -27.17
CA THR A 453 72.53 -34.82 -27.87
C THR A 453 73.09 -34.47 -29.25
N SER A 454 72.42 -33.58 -29.99
CA SER A 454 72.89 -33.10 -31.28
C SER A 454 74.23 -32.37 -31.12
N SER A 455 74.34 -31.43 -30.16
CA SER A 455 75.60 -30.75 -29.86
C SER A 455 76.71 -31.73 -29.48
N TYR A 456 76.41 -32.73 -28.64
CA TYR A 456 77.37 -33.79 -28.28
C TYR A 456 77.83 -34.61 -29.50
N LEU A 457 76.90 -35.03 -30.36
CA LEU A 457 77.23 -35.78 -31.59
C LEU A 457 78.06 -34.93 -32.55
N THR A 458 77.69 -33.66 -32.76
CA THR A 458 78.48 -32.70 -33.55
C THR A 458 79.90 -32.61 -33.00
N GLN A 459 80.06 -32.48 -31.69
CA GLN A 459 81.36 -32.37 -31.04
C GLN A 459 82.17 -33.68 -31.12
N GLN A 460 81.53 -34.85 -31.07
CA GLN A 460 82.18 -36.15 -31.31
C GLN A 460 82.60 -36.32 -32.78
N PHE A 461 81.80 -35.88 -33.74
CA PHE A 461 82.17 -35.91 -35.16
C PHE A 461 83.30 -34.93 -35.48
N GLU A 462 83.32 -33.75 -34.87
CA GLU A 462 84.43 -32.79 -34.97
C GLU A 462 85.72 -33.36 -34.38
N ASN A 463 85.64 -34.02 -33.21
CA ASN A 463 86.80 -34.67 -32.58
C ASN A 463 87.30 -35.90 -33.37
N ASN A 464 86.42 -36.70 -33.98
CA ASN A 464 86.82 -37.80 -34.86
C ASN A 464 87.38 -37.31 -36.21
N SER A 465 86.94 -36.15 -36.70
CA SER A 465 87.48 -35.53 -37.93
C SER A 465 88.88 -34.95 -37.72
N ASN A 466 89.24 -34.62 -36.47
CA ASN A 466 90.58 -34.17 -36.07
C ASN A 466 91.54 -35.30 -35.68
N SER A 467 91.13 -36.58 -35.77
CA SER A 467 91.95 -37.74 -35.41
C SER A 467 92.53 -38.50 -36.62
N LYS A 468 92.78 -37.80 -37.73
CA LYS A 468 93.52 -38.33 -38.90
C LYS A 468 94.80 -37.55 -39.16
#